data_AF-A0A1I6H531-F1
#
_entry.id   AF-A0A1I6H531-F1
#
_cell.length_a   1.000
_cell.length_b   1.000
_cell.length_c   1.000
_cell.angle_alpha   90.00
_cell.angle_beta   90.00
_cell.angle_gamma   90.00
#
_symmetry.space_group_name_H-M   'P 1'
#
loop_
_entity.id
_entity.type
_entity.pdbx_description
1 polymer ?
#
loop_
_entity_poly.entity_id
_entity_poly.type
_entity_poly.pdbx_seq_one_letter_code
_entity_poly.pdbx_strand_id
1 'polypeptide(L)'
;MKNLFQPTWTSLALVVGLIATAWTMSSIGYYQLAGLLGKPGGYNEGPRVFALYYGIWCLVVFAIFHPALSAWAKRSSPPEDRIALFVMLTACALFTFAVLPFLPAADIPTEESVNEIIIAEPWYFLPKTIEILFQQILMTALVVALAAQKLRIGQIAFLTAVLFGGFHLTLALDGANPFYVLRYTIAATLFGAVTPYQMLKMRNGFVYSFALHWGWYAFDTMVWRFVFPET
;
A
#
# COMPACT_ATOMS: atom_id res chain seq x y z
N MET A 1 -21.06 22.34 -0.55
CA MET A 1 -19.59 22.16 -0.45
C MET A 1 -18.92 23.22 -1.32
N LYS A 2 -18.56 24.40 -0.77
CA LYS A 2 -17.87 25.49 -1.51
C LYS A 2 -16.53 24.96 -2.05
N ASN A 3 -16.25 25.07 -3.36
CA ASN A 3 -15.03 24.63 -4.07
C ASN A 3 -13.83 24.31 -3.15
N LEU A 4 -13.81 23.10 -2.57
CA LEU A 4 -12.85 22.73 -1.52
C LEU A 4 -11.50 22.32 -2.10
N PHE A 5 -11.48 21.96 -3.37
CA PHE A 5 -10.32 21.54 -4.15
C PHE A 5 -10.30 22.42 -5.39
N GLN A 6 -9.39 23.41 -5.43
CA GLN A 6 -8.99 23.94 -6.72
C GLN A 6 -8.13 22.83 -7.35
N PRO A 7 -8.53 22.27 -8.50
CA PRO A 7 -7.72 21.24 -9.14
C PRO A 7 -6.35 21.84 -9.43
N THR A 8 -5.31 21.38 -8.72
CA THR A 8 -3.93 21.75 -9.03
C THR A 8 -3.48 21.11 -10.34
N TRP A 9 -4.19 20.05 -10.77
CA TRP A 9 -3.97 19.32 -12.00
C TRP A 9 -5.13 19.55 -12.95
N THR A 10 -4.82 20.00 -14.16
CA THR A 10 -5.80 20.31 -15.20
C THR A 10 -6.41 19.06 -15.85
N SER A 11 -5.79 17.89 -15.69
CA SER A 11 -6.20 16.65 -16.35
C SER A 11 -6.18 15.45 -15.39
N LEU A 12 -7.34 14.80 -15.22
CA LEU A 12 -7.43 13.52 -14.49
C LEU A 12 -6.65 12.42 -15.21
N ALA A 13 -6.64 12.41 -16.54
CA ALA A 13 -5.89 11.43 -17.33
C ALA A 13 -4.39 11.54 -17.05
N LEU A 14 -3.86 12.76 -16.89
CA LEU A 14 -2.46 12.97 -16.50
C LEU A 14 -2.18 12.39 -15.10
N VAL A 15 -3.05 12.64 -14.12
CA VAL A 15 -2.88 12.09 -12.76
C VAL A 15 -2.87 10.56 -12.79
N VAL A 16 -3.84 9.95 -13.47
CA VAL A 16 -3.91 8.49 -13.62
C VAL A 16 -2.66 7.95 -14.32
N GLY A 17 -2.21 8.61 -15.40
CA GLY A 17 -0.99 8.23 -16.11
C GLY A 17 0.27 8.32 -15.25
N LEU A 18 0.43 9.38 -14.45
CA LEU A 18 1.56 9.52 -13.52
C LEU A 18 1.53 8.45 -12.42
N ILE A 19 0.35 8.13 -11.88
CA ILE A 19 0.18 7.07 -10.89
C ILE A 19 0.56 5.71 -11.50
N ALA A 20 0.04 5.41 -12.70
CA ALA A 20 0.34 4.18 -13.41
C ALA A 20 1.85 4.05 -13.68
N THR A 21 2.48 5.11 -14.18
CA THR A 21 3.93 5.13 -14.43
C THR A 21 4.73 4.95 -13.15
N ALA A 22 4.40 5.67 -12.07
CA ALA A 22 5.11 5.54 -10.80
C ALA A 22 5.00 4.12 -10.24
N TRP A 23 3.79 3.53 -10.25
CA TRP A 23 3.55 2.16 -9.84
C TRP A 23 4.41 1.19 -10.66
N THR A 24 4.23 1.18 -11.98
CA THR A 24 4.92 0.26 -12.89
C THR A 24 6.44 0.37 -12.80
N MET A 25 6.98 1.59 -12.80
CA MET A 25 8.42 1.81 -12.71
C MET A 25 8.98 1.39 -11.34
N SER A 26 8.22 1.56 -10.25
CA SER A 26 8.62 1.08 -8.93
C SER A 26 8.63 -0.45 -8.86
N SER A 27 7.66 -1.13 -9.49
CA SER A 27 7.60 -2.59 -9.53
C SER A 27 8.73 -3.17 -10.39
N ILE A 28 8.95 -2.63 -11.61
CA ILE A 28 10.04 -3.07 -12.48
C ILE A 28 11.40 -2.87 -11.79
N GLY A 29 11.60 -1.68 -11.21
CA GLY A 29 12.86 -1.37 -10.55
C GLY A 29 13.09 -2.20 -9.29
N TYR A 30 12.04 -2.61 -8.58
CA TYR A 30 12.14 -3.56 -7.47
C TYR A 30 12.77 -4.89 -7.91
N TYR A 31 12.20 -5.54 -8.92
CA TYR A 31 12.70 -6.83 -9.39
C TYR A 31 14.09 -6.73 -10.03
N GLN A 32 14.36 -5.65 -10.78
CA GLN A 32 15.70 -5.41 -11.33
C GLN A 32 16.76 -5.22 -10.23
N LEU A 33 16.41 -4.48 -9.17
CA LEU A 33 17.30 -4.27 -8.03
C LEU A 33 17.54 -5.58 -7.26
N ALA A 34 16.50 -6.38 -7.05
CA ALA A 34 16.59 -7.70 -6.44
C ALA A 34 17.55 -8.61 -7.22
N GLY A 35 17.38 -8.69 -8.56
CA GLY A 35 18.26 -9.46 -9.43
C GLY A 35 19.71 -8.97 -9.41
N LEU A 36 19.92 -7.65 -9.48
CA LEU A 36 21.26 -7.05 -9.45
C LEU A 36 22.03 -7.33 -8.16
N LEU A 37 21.32 -7.35 -7.03
CA LEU A 37 21.91 -7.57 -5.71
C LEU A 37 22.07 -9.05 -5.35
N GLY A 38 21.60 -9.97 -6.20
CA GLY A 38 21.52 -11.40 -5.87
C GLY A 38 20.61 -11.66 -4.67
N LYS A 39 19.51 -10.91 -4.56
CA LYS A 39 18.54 -10.99 -3.47
C LYS A 39 17.16 -11.44 -3.96
N PRO A 40 17.01 -12.67 -4.47
CA PRO A 40 15.74 -13.16 -5.02
C PRO A 40 14.63 -13.19 -3.97
N GLY A 41 14.94 -13.33 -2.68
CA GLY A 41 13.99 -13.26 -1.56
C GLY A 41 13.63 -11.84 -1.12
N GLY A 42 14.08 -10.83 -1.86
CA GLY A 42 13.57 -9.46 -1.79
C GLY A 42 13.62 -8.84 -0.40
N TYR A 43 12.45 -8.55 0.18
CA TYR A 43 12.30 -7.83 1.44
C TYR A 43 12.91 -8.57 2.63
N ASN A 44 12.85 -9.90 2.67
CA ASN A 44 13.45 -10.67 3.76
C ASN A 44 14.98 -10.61 3.72
N GLU A 45 15.57 -10.67 2.52
CA GLU A 45 17.03 -10.69 2.34
C GLU A 45 17.65 -9.29 2.33
N GLY A 46 16.90 -8.28 1.91
CA GLY A 46 17.37 -6.91 1.71
C GLY A 46 16.54 -5.81 2.37
N PRO A 47 16.04 -5.96 3.61
CA PRO A 47 14.97 -5.12 4.15
C PRO A 47 15.33 -3.62 4.14
N ARG A 48 16.57 -3.28 4.50
CA ARG A 48 17.04 -1.88 4.53
C ARG A 48 17.18 -1.27 3.14
N VAL A 49 17.61 -2.05 2.15
CA VAL A 49 17.82 -1.58 0.78
C VAL A 49 16.48 -1.32 0.12
N PHE A 50 15.53 -2.25 0.25
CA PHE A 50 14.19 -2.07 -0.29
C PHE A 50 13.40 -1.00 0.47
N ALA A 51 13.65 -0.82 1.76
CA ALA A 51 13.10 0.29 2.52
C ALA A 51 13.56 1.64 1.98
N LEU A 52 14.87 1.78 1.69
CA LEU A 52 15.41 2.98 1.06
C LEU A 52 14.83 3.17 -0.35
N TYR A 53 14.74 2.11 -1.14
CA TYR A 53 14.18 2.12 -2.49
C TYR A 53 12.75 2.69 -2.52
N TYR A 54 11.83 2.15 -1.71
CA TYR A 54 10.47 2.68 -1.62
C TYR A 54 10.40 4.04 -0.93
N GLY A 55 11.35 4.35 -0.04
CA GLY A 55 11.48 5.67 0.56
C GLY A 55 11.77 6.75 -0.49
N ILE A 56 12.67 6.46 -1.44
CA ILE A 56 12.94 7.34 -2.59
C ILE A 56 11.67 7.51 -3.43
N TRP A 57 10.96 6.43 -3.73
CA TRP A 57 9.69 6.51 -4.47
C TRP A 57 8.64 7.33 -3.74
N CYS A 58 8.49 7.19 -2.42
CA CYS A 58 7.61 8.04 -1.61
C CYS A 58 7.94 9.53 -1.80
N LEU A 59 9.22 9.90 -1.75
CA LEU A 59 9.66 11.28 -1.96
C LEU A 59 9.34 11.77 -3.37
N VAL A 60 9.58 10.95 -4.39
CA VAL A 60 9.28 11.29 -5.80
C VAL A 60 7.79 11.55 -5.98
N VAL A 61 6.92 10.62 -5.55
CA VAL A 61 5.47 10.78 -5.74
C VAL A 61 4.90 11.89 -4.87
N PHE A 62 5.43 12.07 -3.66
CA PHE A 62 5.05 13.19 -2.81
C PHE A 62 5.44 14.52 -3.47
N ALA A 63 6.64 14.65 -4.01
CA ALA A 63 7.08 15.86 -4.70
C ALA A 63 6.22 16.17 -5.93
N ILE A 64 5.88 15.15 -6.74
CA ILE A 64 4.96 15.30 -7.88
C ILE A 64 3.62 15.84 -7.37
N PHE A 65 2.97 15.17 -6.43
CA PHE A 65 1.61 15.51 -5.99
C PHE A 65 1.53 16.52 -4.83
N HIS A 66 2.66 17.12 -4.44
CA HIS A 66 2.81 17.91 -3.20
C HIS A 66 1.74 19.00 -3.04
N PRO A 67 1.42 19.84 -4.04
CA PRO A 67 0.43 20.90 -3.86
C PRO A 67 -0.96 20.36 -3.48
N ALA A 68 -1.40 19.28 -4.13
CA ALA A 68 -2.69 18.65 -3.88
C ALA A 68 -2.73 17.96 -2.51
N LEU A 69 -1.69 17.17 -2.21
CA LEU A 69 -1.60 16.39 -0.98
C LEU A 69 -1.46 17.29 0.25
N SER A 70 -0.62 18.33 0.19
CA SER A 70 -0.45 19.28 1.30
C SER A 70 -1.72 20.09 1.58
N ALA A 71 -2.47 20.48 0.54
CA ALA A 71 -3.74 21.17 0.71
C ALA A 71 -4.80 20.27 1.38
N TRP A 72 -4.84 18.99 1.02
CA TRP A 72 -5.72 18.01 1.65
C TRP A 72 -5.29 17.68 3.08
N ALA A 73 -4.01 17.39 3.31
CA ALA A 73 -3.45 16.96 4.60
C ALA A 73 -3.72 17.96 5.72
N LYS A 74 -3.57 19.27 5.44
CA LYS A 74 -3.89 20.36 6.38
C LYS A 74 -5.31 20.32 6.92
N ARG A 75 -6.24 19.62 6.24
CA ARG A 75 -7.66 19.52 6.63
C ARG A 75 -8.00 18.15 7.20
N SER A 76 -7.45 17.09 6.62
CA SER A 76 -7.83 15.71 6.94
C SER A 76 -7.14 15.17 8.19
N SER A 77 -5.94 15.66 8.51
CA SER A 77 -5.14 15.19 9.65
C SER A 77 -4.53 16.39 10.39
N PRO A 78 -5.28 17.01 11.31
CA PRO A 78 -4.80 18.15 12.07
C PRO A 78 -3.52 17.77 12.87
N PRO A 79 -2.48 18.62 12.91
CA PRO A 79 -1.21 18.30 13.56
C PRO A 79 -1.33 17.96 15.06
N GLU A 80 -2.41 18.39 15.71
CA GLU A 80 -2.73 18.09 17.10
C GLU A 80 -3.19 16.64 17.33
N ASP A 81 -3.56 15.91 16.29
CA ASP A 81 -4.11 14.54 16.40
C ASP A 81 -3.09 13.45 16.06
N ARG A 82 -1.87 13.59 16.59
CA ARG A 82 -0.78 12.61 16.39
C ARG A 82 -1.03 11.30 17.14
N ILE A 83 -2.01 11.25 18.04
CA ILE A 83 -2.32 10.07 18.85
C ILE A 83 -2.73 8.91 17.94
N ALA A 84 -3.59 9.14 16.94
CA ALA A 84 -4.00 8.08 16.02
C ALA A 84 -2.81 7.45 15.28
N LEU A 85 -1.89 8.28 14.79
CA LEU A 85 -0.66 7.83 14.12
C LEU A 85 0.23 7.04 15.10
N PHE A 86 0.44 7.55 16.31
CA PHE A 86 1.26 6.90 17.33
C PHE A 86 0.70 5.52 17.72
N VAL A 87 -0.62 5.44 17.96
CA VAL A 87 -1.31 4.18 18.26
C VAL A 87 -1.15 3.18 17.11
N MET A 88 -1.36 3.62 15.87
CA MET A 88 -1.18 2.78 14.69
C MET A 88 0.26 2.25 14.58
N LEU A 89 1.27 3.13 14.64
CA LEU A 89 2.68 2.72 14.54
C LEU A 89 3.09 1.79 15.69
N THR A 90 2.58 2.03 16.89
CA THR A 90 2.81 1.16 18.05
C THR A 90 2.19 -0.22 17.82
N ALA A 91 0.95 -0.28 17.31
CA ALA A 91 0.30 -1.55 16.99
C ALA A 91 1.06 -2.33 15.89
N CYS A 92 1.51 -1.65 14.83
CA CYS A 92 2.33 -2.25 13.79
C CYS A 92 3.64 -2.83 14.38
N ALA A 93 4.33 -2.06 15.23
CA ALA A 93 5.57 -2.48 15.88
C ALA A 93 5.35 -3.66 16.84
N LEU A 94 4.31 -3.61 17.67
CA LEU A 94 3.94 -4.69 18.58
C LEU A 94 3.63 -5.97 17.82
N PHE A 95 2.84 -5.90 16.73
CA PHE A 95 2.60 -7.06 15.89
C PHE A 95 3.93 -7.62 15.36
N THR A 96 4.75 -6.77 14.76
CA THR A 96 5.98 -7.18 14.05
C THR A 96 7.02 -7.81 14.97
N PHE A 97 7.24 -7.21 16.15
CA PHE A 97 8.35 -7.60 17.02
C PHE A 97 7.92 -8.41 18.25
N ALA A 98 6.64 -8.37 18.62
CA ALA A 98 6.14 -9.05 19.82
C ALA A 98 5.07 -10.11 19.55
N VAL A 99 4.38 -10.09 18.40
CA VAL A 99 3.38 -11.13 18.05
C VAL A 99 3.94 -12.10 17.02
N LEU A 100 4.42 -11.59 15.89
CA LEU A 100 4.89 -12.39 14.75
C LEU A 100 5.96 -13.44 15.14
N PRO A 101 6.96 -13.15 15.99
CA PRO A 101 7.94 -14.16 16.39
C PRO A 101 7.39 -15.33 17.20
N PHE A 102 6.20 -15.19 17.81
CA PHE A 102 5.55 -16.23 18.59
C PHE A 102 4.46 -16.98 17.82
N LEU A 103 4.17 -16.57 16.59
CA LEU A 103 3.29 -17.34 15.72
C LEU A 103 4.01 -18.63 15.27
N PRO A 104 3.27 -19.71 14.98
CA PRO A 104 3.86 -20.92 14.41
C PRO A 104 4.71 -20.60 13.16
N ALA A 105 5.73 -21.41 12.93
CA ALA A 105 6.42 -21.40 11.64
C ALA A 105 5.41 -21.81 10.55
N ALA A 106 5.47 -21.13 9.41
CA ALA A 106 4.67 -21.48 8.26
C ALA A 106 5.37 -22.59 7.49
N ASP A 107 4.60 -23.58 7.02
CA ASP A 107 5.05 -24.49 5.99
C ASP A 107 5.36 -23.69 4.72
N ILE A 108 6.59 -23.85 4.23
CA ILE A 108 7.10 -23.13 3.06
C ILE A 108 6.92 -24.07 1.88
N PRO A 109 6.03 -23.74 0.92
CA PRO A 109 5.89 -24.55 -0.28
C PRO A 109 7.25 -24.72 -0.95
N THR A 110 7.61 -25.93 -1.36
CA THR A 110 8.89 -26.22 -2.02
C THR A 110 8.98 -25.67 -3.45
N GLU A 111 7.96 -24.95 -3.91
CA GLU A 111 7.93 -24.34 -5.24
C GLU A 111 8.85 -23.10 -5.29
N GLU A 112 9.61 -22.94 -6.36
CA GLU A 112 10.57 -21.82 -6.53
C GLU A 112 9.93 -20.42 -6.52
N SER A 113 8.59 -20.30 -6.53
CA SER A 113 7.84 -19.05 -6.61
C SER A 113 7.01 -18.72 -5.35
N VAL A 114 7.50 -19.08 -4.15
CA VAL A 114 6.84 -18.68 -2.91
C VAL A 114 6.84 -17.15 -2.77
N ASN A 115 5.64 -16.56 -2.67
CA ASN A 115 5.49 -15.14 -2.39
C ASN A 115 6.12 -14.79 -1.03
N GLU A 116 7.00 -13.80 -1.00
CA GLU A 116 7.80 -13.44 0.19
C GLU A 116 6.99 -13.20 1.47
N ILE A 117 5.71 -12.81 1.35
CA ILE A 117 4.85 -12.58 2.52
C ILE A 117 4.56 -13.86 3.32
N ILE A 118 4.57 -15.02 2.65
CA ILE A 118 4.35 -16.32 3.29
C ILE A 118 5.45 -16.60 4.31
N ILE A 119 6.68 -16.20 3.96
CA ILE A 119 7.88 -16.36 4.78
C ILE A 119 8.27 -15.06 5.48
N ALA A 120 7.32 -14.14 5.70
CA ALA A 120 7.60 -12.85 6.29
C ALA A 120 8.20 -12.99 7.70
N GLU A 121 9.41 -12.47 7.85
CA GLU A 121 10.08 -12.24 9.14
C GLU A 121 9.78 -10.83 9.67
N PRO A 122 10.09 -10.50 10.94
CA PRO A 122 9.87 -9.15 11.47
C PRO A 122 10.45 -8.03 10.58
N TRP A 123 11.64 -8.23 10.01
CA TRP A 123 12.28 -7.22 9.17
C TRP A 123 11.64 -7.06 7.79
N TYR A 124 10.84 -8.03 7.31
CA TYR A 124 10.02 -7.90 6.09
C TYR A 124 9.09 -6.68 6.15
N PHE A 125 8.54 -6.42 7.34
CA PHE A 125 7.56 -5.36 7.52
C PHE A 125 8.17 -3.96 7.39
N LEU A 126 9.50 -3.80 7.48
CA LEU A 126 10.13 -2.49 7.27
C LEU A 126 9.96 -1.97 5.83
N PRO A 127 10.50 -2.62 4.78
CA PRO A 127 10.27 -2.20 3.40
C PRO A 127 8.79 -2.24 3.03
N LYS A 128 8.03 -3.23 3.52
CA LYS A 128 6.59 -3.32 3.24
C LYS A 128 5.81 -2.13 3.79
N THR A 129 6.13 -1.65 4.99
CA THR A 129 5.49 -0.44 5.56
C THR A 129 5.71 0.79 4.67
N ILE A 130 6.92 0.93 4.10
CA ILE A 130 7.27 2.06 3.24
C ILE A 130 6.68 1.90 1.84
N GLU A 131 6.63 0.68 1.30
CA GLU A 131 5.88 0.39 0.07
C GLU A 131 4.40 0.73 0.23
N ILE A 132 3.77 0.30 1.34
CA ILE A 132 2.37 0.65 1.63
C ILE A 132 2.21 2.16 1.72
N LEU A 133 3.17 2.88 2.33
CA LEU A 133 3.16 4.35 2.35
C LEU A 133 3.19 4.92 0.92
N PHE A 134 4.05 4.41 0.06
CA PHE A 134 4.12 4.79 -1.36
C PHE A 134 2.77 4.58 -2.06
N GLN A 135 2.19 3.39 -1.93
CA GLN A 135 0.87 3.07 -2.50
C GLN A 135 -0.23 3.97 -1.93
N GLN A 136 -0.17 4.29 -0.63
CA GLN A 136 -1.13 5.16 0.05
C GLN A 136 -1.06 6.61 -0.44
N ILE A 137 0.14 7.10 -0.76
CA ILE A 137 0.33 8.43 -1.36
C ILE A 137 -0.30 8.47 -2.76
N LEU A 138 -0.05 7.46 -3.59
CA LEU A 138 -0.67 7.33 -4.92
C LEU A 138 -2.20 7.28 -4.84
N MET A 139 -2.73 6.45 -3.93
CA MET A 139 -4.16 6.34 -3.69
C MET A 139 -4.76 7.68 -3.23
N THR A 140 -4.08 8.39 -2.32
CA THR A 140 -4.52 9.72 -1.87
C THR A 140 -4.56 10.71 -3.02
N ALA A 141 -3.53 10.71 -3.88
CA ALA A 141 -3.48 11.58 -5.05
C ALA A 141 -4.65 11.31 -6.00
N LEU A 142 -4.96 10.03 -6.26
CA LEU A 142 -6.11 9.63 -7.08
C LEU A 142 -7.44 10.10 -6.47
N VAL A 143 -7.67 9.83 -5.18
CA VAL A 143 -8.90 10.20 -4.47
C VAL A 143 -9.11 11.72 -4.49
N VAL A 144 -8.07 12.50 -4.21
CA VAL A 144 -8.14 13.96 -4.22
C VAL A 144 -8.38 14.48 -5.63
N ALA A 145 -7.74 13.92 -6.65
CA ALA A 145 -7.96 14.31 -8.04
C ALA A 145 -9.40 14.02 -8.50
N LEU A 146 -9.94 12.85 -8.18
CA LEU A 146 -11.33 12.49 -8.47
C LEU A 146 -12.33 13.38 -7.71
N ALA A 147 -12.04 13.70 -6.45
CA ALA A 147 -12.86 14.62 -5.66
C ALA A 147 -12.85 16.05 -6.24
N ALA A 148 -11.72 16.50 -6.81
CA ALA A 148 -11.63 17.80 -7.47
C ALA A 148 -12.51 17.89 -8.73
N GLN A 149 -12.82 16.76 -9.37
CA GLN A 149 -13.80 16.67 -10.45
C GLN A 149 -15.26 16.70 -9.96
N LYS A 150 -15.49 16.92 -8.66
CA LYS A 150 -16.82 16.97 -8.02
C LYS A 150 -17.63 15.68 -8.19
N LEU A 151 -16.94 14.55 -8.37
CA LEU A 151 -17.58 13.23 -8.40
C LEU A 151 -18.21 12.90 -7.04
N ARG A 152 -19.31 12.14 -7.08
CA ARG A 152 -19.94 11.61 -5.86
C ARG A 152 -19.05 10.53 -5.26
N ILE A 153 -19.10 10.38 -3.94
CA ILE A 153 -18.25 9.43 -3.20
C ILE A 153 -18.34 7.98 -3.73
N GLY A 154 -19.52 7.53 -4.14
CA GLY A 154 -19.71 6.21 -4.74
C GLY A 154 -19.02 6.05 -6.11
N GLN A 155 -18.96 7.12 -6.90
CA GLN A 155 -18.21 7.09 -8.18
C GLN A 155 -16.71 7.04 -7.92
N ILE A 156 -16.23 7.80 -6.94
CA ILE A 156 -14.82 7.76 -6.52
C ILE A 156 -14.46 6.35 -6.04
N ALA A 157 -15.28 5.77 -5.14
CA ALA A 157 -15.14 4.40 -4.63
C ALA A 157 -15.09 3.34 -5.75
N PHE A 158 -16.00 3.42 -6.72
CA PHE A 158 -15.99 2.50 -7.85
C PHE A 158 -14.70 2.63 -8.68
N LEU A 159 -14.31 3.85 -9.03
CA LEU A 159 -13.12 4.09 -9.85
C LEU A 159 -11.82 3.67 -9.13
N THR A 160 -11.69 3.97 -7.83
CA THR A 160 -10.54 3.53 -7.05
C THR A 160 -10.50 2.03 -6.83
N ALA A 161 -11.65 1.37 -6.65
CA ALA A 161 -11.73 -0.09 -6.57
C ALA A 161 -11.25 -0.75 -7.87
N VAL A 162 -11.74 -0.28 -9.03
CA VAL A 162 -11.34 -0.79 -10.34
C VAL A 162 -9.86 -0.55 -10.61
N LEU A 163 -9.37 0.68 -10.39
CA LEU A 163 -7.97 1.00 -10.68
C LEU A 163 -7.01 0.27 -9.74
N PHE A 164 -7.27 0.28 -8.43
CA PHE A 164 -6.36 -0.34 -7.47
C PHE A 164 -6.39 -1.87 -7.53
N GLY A 165 -7.58 -2.47 -7.67
CA GLY A 165 -7.71 -3.90 -7.93
C GLY A 165 -7.07 -4.29 -9.26
N GLY A 166 -7.25 -3.48 -10.31
CA GLY A 166 -6.64 -3.68 -11.63
C GLY A 166 -5.12 -3.64 -11.60
N PHE A 167 -4.51 -2.72 -10.86
CA PHE A 167 -3.05 -2.73 -10.65
C PHE A 167 -2.57 -4.00 -9.95
N HIS A 168 -3.33 -4.55 -9.00
CA HIS A 168 -2.94 -5.81 -8.36
C HIS A 168 -3.09 -7.02 -9.28
N LEU A 169 -3.95 -6.95 -10.29
CA LEU A 169 -4.06 -8.00 -11.29
C LEU A 169 -2.77 -8.14 -12.13
N THR A 170 -1.93 -7.11 -12.20
CA THR A 170 -0.64 -7.20 -12.91
C THR A 170 0.34 -8.16 -12.25
N LEU A 171 0.10 -8.58 -11.00
CA LEU A 171 0.85 -9.66 -10.36
C LEU A 171 0.78 -10.97 -11.16
N ALA A 172 -0.28 -11.18 -11.94
CA ALA A 172 -0.39 -12.32 -12.85
C ALA A 172 0.69 -12.31 -13.95
N LEU A 173 1.27 -11.15 -14.26
CA LEU A 173 2.30 -11.01 -15.28
C LEU A 173 3.70 -11.40 -14.77
N ASP A 174 3.88 -11.46 -13.44
CA ASP A 174 5.15 -11.80 -12.79
C ASP A 174 5.26 -13.30 -12.47
N GLY A 175 4.35 -14.13 -13.01
CA GLY A 175 4.33 -15.57 -12.74
C GLY A 175 3.87 -15.94 -11.32
N ALA A 176 3.28 -15.00 -10.59
CA ALA A 176 2.78 -15.24 -9.24
C ALA A 176 1.66 -16.29 -9.23
N ASN A 177 1.59 -17.07 -8.14
CA ASN A 177 0.56 -18.09 -7.97
C ASN A 177 -0.87 -17.50 -8.16
N PRO A 178 -1.77 -18.14 -8.95
CA PRO A 178 -3.10 -17.61 -9.22
C PRO A 178 -3.96 -17.36 -7.97
N PHE A 179 -3.82 -18.19 -6.93
CA PHE A 179 -4.52 -18.00 -5.67
C PHE A 179 -4.02 -16.74 -4.93
N TYR A 180 -2.71 -16.46 -5.00
CA TYR A 180 -2.13 -15.21 -4.50
C TYR A 180 -2.66 -13.99 -5.27
N VAL A 181 -2.64 -14.04 -6.60
CA VAL A 181 -3.19 -12.94 -7.42
C VAL A 181 -4.65 -12.67 -7.06
N LEU A 182 -5.48 -13.72 -7.01
CA LEU A 182 -6.91 -13.59 -6.73
C LEU A 182 -7.17 -12.95 -5.36
N ARG A 183 -6.54 -13.44 -4.28
CA ARG A 183 -6.78 -12.90 -2.93
C ARG A 183 -6.33 -11.44 -2.82
N TYR A 184 -5.19 -11.08 -3.40
CA TYR A 184 -4.67 -9.72 -3.36
C TYR A 184 -5.48 -8.76 -4.22
N THR A 185 -5.94 -9.19 -5.40
CA THR A 185 -6.85 -8.40 -6.24
C THR A 185 -8.19 -8.16 -5.54
N ILE A 186 -8.77 -9.17 -4.88
CA ILE A 186 -10.02 -8.98 -4.11
C ILE A 186 -9.80 -7.99 -2.95
N ALA A 187 -8.75 -8.21 -2.14
CA ALA A 187 -8.44 -7.33 -1.02
C ALA A 187 -8.19 -5.90 -1.48
N ALA A 188 -7.40 -5.71 -2.54
CA ALA A 188 -7.15 -4.40 -3.13
C ALA A 188 -8.44 -3.75 -3.67
N THR A 189 -9.31 -4.51 -4.35
CA THR A 189 -10.58 -3.99 -4.86
C THR A 189 -11.46 -3.47 -3.71
N LEU A 190 -11.60 -4.25 -2.63
CA LEU A 190 -12.36 -3.86 -1.45
C LEU A 190 -11.73 -2.66 -0.74
N PHE A 191 -10.40 -2.67 -0.58
CA PHE A 191 -9.66 -1.55 0.00
C PHE A 191 -9.85 -0.26 -0.82
N GLY A 192 -9.74 -0.36 -2.14
CA GLY A 192 -9.97 0.73 -3.08
C GLY A 192 -11.40 1.28 -2.97
N ALA A 193 -12.40 0.46 -2.70
CA ALA A 193 -13.78 0.92 -2.51
C ALA A 193 -13.98 1.69 -1.19
N VAL A 194 -13.34 1.26 -0.10
CA VAL A 194 -13.52 1.85 1.24
C VAL A 194 -12.66 3.12 1.43
N THR A 195 -11.48 3.17 0.82
CA THR A 195 -10.49 4.23 1.03
C THR A 195 -10.99 5.65 0.75
N PRO A 196 -11.76 5.95 -0.31
CA PRO A 196 -12.27 7.29 -0.54
C PRO A 196 -13.15 7.82 0.59
N TYR A 197 -13.92 6.94 1.22
CA TYR A 197 -14.71 7.32 2.39
C TYR A 197 -13.82 7.70 3.56
N GLN A 198 -12.84 6.86 3.89
CA GLN A 198 -11.88 7.16 4.95
C GLN A 198 -11.20 8.51 4.69
N MET A 199 -10.64 8.71 3.50
CA MET A 199 -9.87 9.92 3.17
C MET A 199 -10.68 11.21 3.08
N LEU A 200 -11.94 11.16 2.64
CA LEU A 200 -12.75 12.36 2.40
C LEU A 200 -13.73 12.68 3.52
N LYS A 201 -14.06 11.72 4.39
CA LYS A 201 -15.11 11.86 5.41
C LYS A 201 -14.64 11.65 6.84
N MET A 202 -13.51 10.99 7.07
CA MET A 202 -13.01 10.72 8.42
C MET A 202 -11.83 11.63 8.75
N ARG A 203 -11.82 12.13 9.99
CA ARG A 203 -10.62 12.72 10.60
C ARG A 203 -9.56 11.64 10.75
N ASN A 204 -8.32 11.92 10.37
CA ASN A 204 -7.22 10.94 10.28
C ASN A 204 -7.48 9.82 9.26
N GLY A 205 -8.28 10.10 8.21
CA GLY A 205 -8.60 9.12 7.17
C GLY A 205 -7.38 8.48 6.49
N PHE A 206 -6.25 9.21 6.41
CA PHE A 206 -4.98 8.65 5.94
C PHE A 206 -4.51 7.51 6.84
N VAL A 207 -4.48 7.75 8.15
CA VAL A 207 -3.99 6.81 9.17
C VAL A 207 -4.88 5.57 9.21
N TYR A 208 -6.20 5.73 9.16
CA TYR A 208 -7.12 4.59 9.16
C TYR A 208 -6.99 3.73 7.90
N SER A 209 -6.87 4.37 6.74
CA SER A 209 -6.68 3.65 5.48
C SER A 209 -5.32 2.97 5.44
N PHE A 210 -4.26 3.63 5.91
CA PHE A 210 -2.94 3.01 6.06
C PHE A 210 -2.99 1.81 7.02
N ALA A 211 -3.62 1.96 8.19
CA ALA A 211 -3.75 0.90 9.20
C ALA A 211 -4.52 -0.31 8.65
N LEU A 212 -5.60 -0.07 7.90
CA LEU A 212 -6.37 -1.14 7.26
C LEU A 212 -5.53 -1.87 6.20
N HIS A 213 -4.78 -1.13 5.39
CA HIS A 213 -3.92 -1.71 4.36
C HIS A 213 -2.81 -2.56 4.99
N TRP A 214 -2.09 -1.99 5.96
CA TRP A 214 -1.04 -2.68 6.70
C TRP A 214 -1.59 -3.89 7.46
N GLY A 215 -2.75 -3.72 8.09
CA GLY A 215 -3.45 -4.78 8.83
C GLY A 215 -3.84 -5.96 7.94
N TRP A 216 -4.14 -5.75 6.66
CA TRP A 216 -4.35 -6.85 5.71
C TRP A 216 -3.10 -7.73 5.55
N TYR A 217 -1.91 -7.12 5.40
CA TYR A 217 -0.65 -7.88 5.31
C TYR A 217 -0.38 -8.67 6.60
N ALA A 218 -0.57 -8.04 7.76
CA ALA A 218 -0.43 -8.72 9.05
C ALA A 218 -1.43 -9.90 9.19
N PHE A 219 -2.68 -9.68 8.81
CA PHE A 219 -3.73 -10.69 8.82
C PHE A 219 -3.41 -11.86 7.88
N ASP A 220 -3.00 -11.58 6.65
CA ASP A 220 -2.65 -12.61 5.65
C ASP A 220 -1.46 -13.46 6.12
N THR A 221 -0.42 -12.85 6.70
CA THR A 221 0.69 -13.57 7.35
C THR A 221 0.21 -14.45 8.50
N MET A 222 -0.69 -13.95 9.36
CA MET A 222 -1.27 -14.75 10.46
C MET A 222 -2.07 -15.94 9.94
N VAL A 223 -2.99 -15.71 9.00
CA VAL A 223 -3.82 -16.76 8.40
C VAL A 223 -2.93 -17.86 7.84
N TRP A 224 -1.88 -17.50 7.10
CA TRP A 224 -0.97 -18.49 6.55
C TRP A 224 -0.29 -19.34 7.63
N ARG A 225 0.29 -18.71 8.66
CA ARG A 225 0.97 -19.41 9.76
C ARG A 225 0.06 -20.33 10.57
N PHE A 226 -1.24 -20.05 10.64
CA PHE A 226 -2.20 -20.91 11.36
C PHE A 226 -2.84 -21.99 10.49
N VAL A 227 -3.07 -21.73 9.21
CA VAL A 227 -3.71 -22.67 8.29
C VAL A 227 -2.70 -23.68 7.72
N PHE A 228 -1.45 -23.27 7.56
CA PHE A 228 -0.36 -24.09 7.03
C PHE A 228 0.84 -24.05 7.99
N PRO A 229 0.73 -24.61 9.21
CA PRO A 229 1.85 -24.65 10.14
C PRO A 229 2.86 -25.73 9.72
N GLU A 230 4.15 -25.46 9.93
CA GLU A 230 5.22 -26.46 9.83
C GLU A 230 4.96 -27.57 10.88
N THR A 231 4.84 -28.83 10.43
CA THR A 231 4.53 -30.00 11.27
C THR A 231 5.77 -30.68 11.81
#